data_AF-A0AB35BAT4-F1
#
_entry.id   AF-A0AB35BAT4-F1
#
_cell.length_a   1.000
_cell.length_b   1.000
_cell.length_c   1.000
_cell.angle_alpha   90.00
_cell.angle_beta   90.00
_cell.angle_gamma   90.00
#
_symmetry.space_group_name_H-M   'P 1'
#
loop_
_entity.id
_entity.type
_entity.pdbx_description
1 polymer ?
#
loop_
_entity_poly.entity_id
_entity_poly.type
_entity_poly.pdbx_seq_one_letter_code
_entity_poly.pdbx_strand_id
1 'polypeptide(L)' 'MRHAPVIAGLLLSWLLGAVVVRLGLDWADTFPYSEASERRYLGVAAAALLVAIGGSVTTLLVARRRQRRD' A
#
# COMPACT_ATOMS: atom_id res chain seq x y z
N MET A 1 24.72 -6.17 -4.34
CA MET A 1 23.44 -5.74 -4.97
C MET A 1 22.25 -6.69 -4.74
N ARG A 2 22.41 -7.83 -4.05
CA ARG A 2 21.35 -8.87 -3.89
C ARG A 2 20.05 -8.39 -3.21
N HIS A 3 20.08 -7.30 -2.44
CA HIS A 3 18.91 -6.73 -1.76
C HIS A 3 18.18 -5.65 -2.56
N ALA A 4 18.77 -5.11 -3.62
CA ALA A 4 18.18 -4.07 -4.45
C ALA A 4 16.74 -4.40 -4.93
N PRO A 5 16.42 -5.61 -5.44
CA PRO A 5 15.05 -5.91 -5.88
C PRO A 5 14.05 -5.98 -4.73
N VAL A 6 14.49 -6.38 -3.53
CA VAL A 6 13.63 -6.41 -2.34
C VAL A 6 13.31 -4.99 -1.89
N ILE A 7 14.34 -4.14 -1.80
CA ILE A 7 14.18 -2.73 -1.44
C ILE A 7 13.27 -2.02 -2.45
N ALA A 8 13.47 -2.25 -3.75
CA ALA A 8 12.61 -1.68 -4.79
C ALA A 8 11.15 -2.14 -4.64
N GLY A 9 10.89 -3.42 -4.37
CA GLY A 9 9.54 -3.93 -4.15
C GLY A 9 8.86 -3.36 -2.90
N LEU A 10 9.61 -3.17 -1.81
CA LEU A 10 9.11 -2.49 -0.60
C LEU A 10 8.73 -1.04 -0.93
N LEU A 11 9.64 -0.28 -1.54
CA LEU A 11 9.41 1.12 -1.90
C LEU A 11 8.21 1.26 -2.84
N LEU A 12 8.08 0.38 -3.84
CA LEU A 12 6.93 0.38 -4.76
C LEU A 12 5.61 0.09 -4.04
N SER A 13 5.62 -0.82 -3.07
CA SER A 13 4.41 -1.13 -2.27
C SER A 13 3.95 0.07 -1.46
N TRP A 14 4.88 0.81 -0.85
CA TRP A 14 4.58 2.04 -0.13
C TRP A 14 4.15 3.18 -1.06
N LEU A 15 4.79 3.32 -2.22
CA LEU A 15 4.39 4.29 -3.25
C LEU A 15 2.94 4.02 -3.70
N LEU A 16 2.58 2.75 -3.93
CA LEU A 16 1.23 2.36 -4.30
C LEU A 16 0.23 2.66 -3.18
N GLY A 17 0.60 2.41 -1.92
CA GLY A 17 -0.19 2.83 -0.77
C GLY A 17 -0.45 4.35 -0.74
N ALA A 18 0.57 5.16 -1.01
CA ALA A 18 0.42 6.62 -1.10
C ALA A 18 -0.51 7.06 -2.25
N VAL A 19 -0.44 6.39 -3.41
CA VAL A 19 -1.37 6.60 -4.52
C VAL A 19 -2.80 6.27 -4.11
N VAL A 20 -3.01 5.18 -3.37
CA VAL A 20 -4.34 4.82 -2.85
C VAL A 20 -4.88 5.89 -1.90
N VAL A 21 -4.04 6.42 -0.98
CA VAL A 21 -4.44 7.55 -0.13
C VAL A 21 -4.87 8.73 -0.98
N ARG A 22 -4.06 9.12 -1.96
CA ARG A 22 -4.35 10.28 -2.80
C ARG A 22 -5.69 10.14 -3.53
N LEU A 23 -5.88 9.02 -4.23
CA LEU A 23 -7.12 8.76 -4.97
C LEU A 23 -8.32 8.61 -4.04
N GLY A 24 -8.14 7.98 -2.88
CA GLY A 24 -9.20 7.79 -1.91
C GLY A 24 -9.64 9.10 -1.25
N LEU A 25 -8.71 10.01 -0.97
CA LEU A 25 -9.03 11.36 -0.49
C LEU A 25 -9.72 12.18 -1.59
N ASP A 26 -9.18 12.19 -2.81
CA ASP A 26 -9.80 12.88 -3.94
C ASP A 26 -11.24 12.36 -4.19
N TRP A 27 -11.50 11.06 -4.00
CA TRP A 27 -12.84 10.49 -4.03
C TRP A 27 -13.71 10.89 -2.84
N ALA A 28 -13.19 10.82 -1.62
CA ALA A 28 -13.93 11.15 -0.40
C ALA A 28 -14.37 12.62 -0.38
N ASP A 29 -13.56 13.51 -0.94
CA ASP A 29 -13.81 14.95 -1.02
C ASP A 29 -14.89 15.33 -2.06
N THR A 30 -15.35 14.37 -2.88
CA THR A 30 -16.52 14.59 -3.75
C THR A 30 -17.84 14.65 -2.98
N PHE A 31 -17.87 14.19 -1.73
CA PHE A 31 -19.06 14.20 -0.88
C PHE A 31 -19.02 15.40 0.08
N PRO A 32 -20.18 16.03 0.36
CA PRO A 32 -20.24 17.09 1.37
C PRO A 32 -19.83 16.56 2.75
N TYR A 33 -19.04 17.39 3.46
CA TYR A 33 -18.50 17.03 4.75
C TYR A 33 -19.62 16.71 5.75
N SER A 34 -19.48 15.56 6.42
CA SER A 34 -20.45 14.97 7.34
C SER A 34 -19.75 13.93 8.20
N GLU A 35 -20.34 13.47 9.31
CA GLU A 35 -19.76 12.39 10.13
C GLU A 35 -19.48 11.09 9.35
N ALA A 36 -20.20 10.85 8.26
CA ALA A 36 -19.92 9.73 7.35
C ALA A 36 -18.56 9.87 6.63
N SER A 37 -17.99 11.07 6.57
CA SER A 37 -16.71 11.37 5.91
C SER A 37 -15.53 10.85 6.72
N GLU A 38 -15.60 10.89 8.05
CA GLU A 38 -14.58 10.27 8.91
C GLU A 38 -14.44 8.78 8.64
N ARG A 39 -15.57 8.08 8.44
CA ARG A 39 -15.57 6.65 8.09
C ARG A 39 -14.94 6.39 6.73
N ARG A 40 -15.17 7.28 5.75
CA ARG A 40 -14.53 7.19 4.42
C ARG A 40 -13.02 7.38 4.52
N TYR A 41 -12.55 8.38 5.27
CA TYR A 41 -11.12 8.62 5.48
C TYR A 41 -10.44 7.45 6.18
N LEU A 42 -11.05 6.89 7.24
CA LEU A 42 -10.55 5.69 7.89
C LEU A 42 -10.53 4.48 6.95
N GLY A 43 -11.57 4.32 6.13
CA GLY A 43 -11.63 3.28 5.10
C GLY A 43 -10.50 3.40 4.06
N VAL A 44 -10.23 4.60 3.56
CA VAL A 44 -9.13 4.90 2.63
C VAL A 44 -7.78 4.60 3.27
N ALA A 45 -7.57 5.04 4.52
CA ALA A 45 -6.33 4.77 5.26
C ALA A 45 -6.11 3.26 5.46
N ALA A 46 -7.16 2.51 5.81
CA ALA A 46 -7.10 1.07 5.97
C ALA A 46 -6.76 0.37 4.63
N ALA A 47 -7.41 0.77 3.54
CA ALA A 47 -7.12 0.23 2.21
C ALA A 47 -5.67 0.49 1.77
N ALA A 48 -5.16 1.70 2.00
CA ALA A 48 -3.78 2.06 1.70
C ALA A 48 -2.77 1.23 2.51
N LEU A 49 -3.03 1.03 3.81
CA LEU A 49 -2.20 0.18 4.66
C LEU A 49 -2.19 -1.27 4.21
N LEU A 50 -3.34 -1.82 3.83
CA LEU A 50 -3.43 -3.19 3.30
C LEU A 50 -2.58 -3.36 2.03
N VAL A 51 -2.59 -2.37 1.13
CA VAL A 51 -1.76 -2.38 -0.07
C VAL A 51 -0.27 -2.30 0.27
N ALA A 52 0.13 -1.36 1.12
CA ALA A 52 1.53 -1.16 1.47
C ALA A 52 2.12 -2.38 2.23
N ILE A 53 1.40 -2.87 3.24
CA ILE A 53 1.81 -4.01 4.05
C ILE A 53 1.73 -5.30 3.24
N GLY A 54 0.61 -5.52 2.52
CA GLY A 54 0.41 -6.71 1.69
C GLY A 54 1.46 -6.83 0.58
N GLY A 55 1.76 -5.72 -0.11
CA GLY A 55 2.85 -5.67 -1.10
C GLY A 55 4.22 -5.92 -0.48
N SER A 56 4.47 -5.39 0.72
CA SER A 56 5.72 -5.61 1.45
C SER A 56 5.92 -7.08 1.83
N VAL A 57 4.89 -7.70 2.42
CA VAL A 57 4.90 -9.12 2.77
C VAL A 57 5.09 -9.98 1.53
N THR A 58 4.36 -9.68 0.44
CA THR A 58 4.46 -10.42 -0.82
C THR A 58 5.87 -10.34 -1.41
N THR A 59 6.47 -9.15 -1.42
CA THR A 59 7.86 -8.94 -1.86
C THR A 59 8.83 -9.81 -1.07
N LEU A 60 8.70 -9.85 0.26
CA LEU A 60 9.55 -10.66 1.13
C LEU A 60 9.34 -12.16 0.91
N LEU A 61 8.09 -12.61 0.75
CA LEU A 61 7.78 -14.02 0.48
C LEU A 61 8.37 -14.47 -0.86
N VAL A 62 8.27 -13.66 -1.91
CA VAL A 62 8.86 -13.96 -3.23
C VAL A 62 10.38 -13.99 -3.14
N ALA A 63 11.00 -13.03 -2.46
CA ALA A 63 12.45 -12.99 -2.28
C ALA A 63 12.96 -14.25 -1.55
N ARG A 64 12.29 -14.65 -0.45
CA ARG A 64 12.61 -15.86 0.30
C ARG A 64 12.45 -17.13 -0.54
N ARG A 65 11.43 -17.20 -1.38
CA ARG A 65 11.21 -18.35 -2.29
C ARG A 65 12.31 -18.47 -3.34
N ARG A 66 12.78 -17.34 -3.89
CA ARG A 66 13.92 -17.34 -4.84
C ARG A 66 15.20 -17.83 -4.19
N GLN A 67 15.53 -17.33 -2.99
CA GLN A 67 16.72 -17.75 -2.26
C GLN A 67 16.76 -19.23 -1.86
N ARG A 68 15.62 -19.93 -1.83
CA ARG A 68 15.56 -21.38 -1.56
C ARG A 68 15.68 -22.25 -2.82
N ARG A 69 15.53 -21.66 -4.00
CA ARG A 69 15.66 -22.34 -5.30
C ARG A 69 17.06 -22.23 -5.89
N ASP A 70 17.79 -21.19 -5.50
CA ASP A 70 19.22 -20.99 -5.77
C ASP A 70 20.07 -21.76 -4.74
#